data_AF-A0A1W9SXT6-F1
#
_entry.id   AF-A0A1W9SXT6-F1
#
_cell.length_a   1.000
_cell.length_b   1.000
_cell.length_c   1.000
_cell.angle_alpha   90.00
_cell.angle_beta   90.00
_cell.angle_gamma   90.00
#
_symmetry.space_group_name_H-M   'P 1'
#
loop_
_entity.id
_entity.type
_entity.pdbx_description
1 polymer ?
#
loop_
_entity_poly.entity_id
_entity_poly.type
_entity_poly.pdbx_seq_one_letter_code
_entity_poly.pdbx_strand_id
1 'polypeptide(L)' 'MIIKIYLEEKIGDPDLFTGRKDELAFLLNWVEGIKGKLSQSRSLLARRKTGKTAILQRLFNIV' A
#
# COMPACT_ATOMS: atom_id res chain seq x y z
N MET A 1 -12.75 -12.18 12.79
CA MET A 1 -11.40 -12.68 12.44
C MET A 1 -10.45 -11.50 12.57
N ILE A 2 -9.50 -11.54 13.50
CA ILE A 2 -8.62 -10.39 13.79
C ILE A 2 -7.57 -10.33 12.67
N ILE A 3 -7.58 -9.24 11.90
CA ILE A 3 -6.52 -8.95 10.92
C ILE A 3 -5.25 -8.67 11.71
N LYS A 4 -4.22 -9.49 11.49
CA LYS A 4 -2.94 -9.38 12.18
C LYS A 4 -2.09 -8.35 11.44
N ILE A 5 -2.08 -7.12 11.94
CA ILE A 5 -1.30 -6.01 11.38
C ILE A 5 0.17 -6.22 11.74
N TYR A 6 1.01 -6.47 10.74
CA TYR A 6 2.44 -6.75 10.94
C TYR A 6 3.28 -5.48 11.04
N LEU A 7 2.81 -4.37 10.46
CA LEU A 7 3.47 -3.06 10.55
C LEU A 7 2.43 -1.97 10.78
N GLU A 8 2.47 -1.31 11.93
CA GLU A 8 1.53 -0.25 12.26
C GLU A 8 1.62 0.94 11.29
N GLU A 9 0.45 1.43 10.82
CA GLU A 9 0.37 2.62 9.98
C GLU A 9 0.73 3.87 10.80
N LYS A 10 1.79 4.59 10.42
CA LYS A 10 2.33 5.71 11.23
C LYS A 10 1.47 6.98 11.25
N ILE A 11 0.50 7.06 10.35
CA ILE A 11 -0.31 8.27 10.10
C ILE A 11 -1.58 8.32 10.95
N GLY A 12 -2.05 7.19 11.51
CA GLY A 12 -3.27 7.11 12.32
C GLY A 12 -4.15 5.92 11.96
N ASP A 13 -5.44 6.03 12.31
CA ASP A 13 -6.43 4.99 12.06
C ASP A 13 -6.49 4.61 10.57
N PRO A 14 -6.31 3.32 10.22
CA PRO A 14 -6.50 2.79 8.89
C PRO A 14 -7.78 3.28 8.18
N ASP A 15 -8.88 3.45 8.89
CA ASP A 15 -10.16 3.85 8.28
C ASP A 15 -10.17 5.30 7.78
N LEU A 16 -9.18 6.10 8.21
CA LEU A 16 -8.98 7.48 7.75
C LEU A 16 -8.15 7.56 6.46
N PHE A 17 -7.72 6.43 5.89
CA PHE A 17 -7.01 6.43 4.61
C PHE A 17 -7.93 6.91 3.48
N THR A 18 -7.73 8.16 3.09
CA THR A 18 -8.53 8.85 2.08
C THR A 18 -7.65 9.30 0.91
N GLY A 19 -8.24 9.38 -0.29
CA GLY A 19 -7.51 9.66 -1.53
C GLY A 19 -6.59 8.51 -1.97
N ARG A 20 -6.01 8.63 -3.16
CA ARG A 20 -5.08 7.64 -3.76
C ARG A 20 -5.60 6.19 -3.80
N LYS A 21 -6.92 5.99 -3.75
CA LYS A 21 -7.58 4.67 -3.83
C LYS A 21 -7.25 3.96 -5.15
N ASP A 22 -7.22 4.72 -6.24
CA ASP A 22 -6.88 4.19 -7.57
C ASP A 22 -5.42 3.72 -7.63
N GLU A 23 -4.52 4.46 -6.98
CA GLU A 23 -3.11 4.09 -6.90
C GLU A 23 -2.91 2.86 -6.02
N LEU A 24 -3.64 2.75 -4.91
CA LEU A 24 -3.64 1.54 -4.08
C LEU A 24 -4.19 0.34 -4.85
N ALA A 25 -5.30 0.48 -5.57
CA ALA A 25 -5.87 -0.57 -6.40
C ALA A 25 -4.89 -1.02 -7.50
N PHE A 26 -4.21 -0.07 -8.13
CA PHE A 26 -3.15 -0.35 -9.09
C PHE A 26 -1.98 -1.14 -8.47
N LEU A 27 -1.54 -0.75 -7.27
CA LEU A 27 -0.48 -1.47 -6.55
C LEU A 27 -0.92 -2.87 -6.12
N LEU A 28 -2.18 -3.07 -5.73
CA LEU A 28 -2.72 -4.40 -5.43
C LEU A 28 -2.70 -5.31 -6.67
N ASN A 29 -3.12 -4.80 -7.83
CA ASN A 29 -3.03 -5.54 -9.09
C ASN A 29 -1.56 -5.88 -9.43
N TRP A 30 -0.64 -4.95 -9.18
CA TRP A 30 0.78 -5.20 -9.33
C TRP A 30 1.27 -6.31 -8.39
N VAL A 31 0.81 -6.35 -7.14
CA VAL A 31 1.16 -7.43 -6.20
C VAL A 31 0.65 -8.79 -6.68
N GLU A 32 -0.57 -8.87 -7.22
CA GLU A 32 -1.08 -10.13 -7.78
C GLU A 32 -0.18 -10.66 -8.91
N GLY A 33 0.35 -9.77 -9.75
CA GLY A 33 1.34 -10.14 -10.78
C GLY A 33 2.70 -10.61 -10.22
N ILE A 34 3.05 -10.27 -8.97
CA ILE A 34 4.29 -10.78 -8.33
C ILE A 34 4.19 -12.28 -8.08
N LYS A 35 3.02 -12.78 -7.65
CA LYS A 35 2.79 -14.21 -7.42
C LYS A 35 3.05 -15.03 -8.68
N GLY A 36 2.67 -14.49 -9.84
CA GLY A 36 2.93 -15.07 -11.16
C GLY A 36 4.31 -14.76 -11.76
N LYS A 37 5.20 -14.05 -11.04
CA LYS A 37 6.50 -13.55 -11.54
C LYS A 37 6.40 -12.69 -12.81
N LEU A 38 5.28 -11.99 -13.00
CA LEU A 38 5.02 -11.10 -14.14
C LEU A 38 5.33 -9.63 -13.84
N SER A 39 5.32 -9.27 -12.56
CA SER A 39 5.47 -7.89 -12.12
C SER A 39 6.92 -7.42 -12.10
N GLN A 40 7.15 -6.22 -12.65
CA GLN A 40 8.47 -5.55 -12.65
C GLN A 40 8.67 -4.71 -11.39
N SER A 41 9.93 -4.35 -11.08
CA SER A 41 10.24 -3.43 -9.99
C SER A 41 9.63 -2.04 -10.21
N ARG A 42 9.20 -1.39 -9.13
CA ARG A 42 8.56 -0.07 -9.17
C ARG A 42 9.15 0.88 -8.14
N SER A 43 9.24 2.16 -8.50
CA SER A 43 9.56 3.26 -7.59
C SER A 43 8.34 4.13 -7.36
N LEU A 44 8.14 4.59 -6.12
CA LEU A 44 7.05 5.48 -5.74
C LEU A 44 7.61 6.90 -5.57
N LEU A 45 7.34 7.78 -6.53
CA LEU A 45 7.85 9.14 -6.57
C LEU A 45 6.72 10.15 -6.30
N ALA A 46 6.96 11.07 -5.36
CA ALA A 46 6.06 12.19 -5.09
C ALA A 46 6.79 13.23 -4.20
N ARG A 47 6.15 14.36 -3.90
CA ARG A 47 6.70 15.35 -2.94
C ARG A 47 6.75 14.81 -1.50
N ARG A 48 7.54 15.43 -0.63
CA ARG A 48 7.58 15.07 0.80
C ARG A 48 6.19 15.24 1.43
N LYS A 49 5.87 14.43 2.45
CA LYS A 49 4.61 14.46 3.20
C LYS A 49 3.33 14.12 2.40
N THR A 50 3.44 13.45 1.25
CA THR A 50 2.27 13.00 0.46
C THR A 50 1.81 11.57 0.79
N GLY A 51 2.23 11.00 1.93
CA GLY A 51 1.77 9.67 2.35
C GLY A 51 2.35 8.49 1.54
N LYS A 52 3.54 8.62 0.94
CA LYS A 52 4.20 7.49 0.24
C LYS A 52 4.53 6.31 1.15
N THR A 53 4.98 6.58 2.37
CA THR A 53 5.25 5.51 3.35
C THR A 53 3.94 4.88 3.79
N ALA A 54 2.91 5.69 4.04
CA ALA A 54 1.60 5.24 4.44
C ALA A 54 0.96 4.26 3.44
N ILE A 55 0.96 4.58 2.14
CA ILE A 55 0.38 3.68 1.13
C ILE A 55 1.12 2.33 1.05
N LEU A 56 2.43 2.30 1.32
CA LEU A 56 3.19 1.05 1.40
C LEU A 56 2.90 0.25 2.67
N GLN A 57 2.76 0.92 3.82
CA GLN A 57 2.35 0.26 5.07
C GLN A 57 0.95 -0.36 4.91
N ARG A 58 0.03 0.39 4.30
CA ARG A 58 -1.31 -0.07 3.94
C ARG A 58 -1.26 -1.31 3.05
N LEU A 59 -0.52 -1.25 1.95
CA LEU A 59 -0.36 -2.36 1.02
C LEU A 59 0.17 -3.60 1.73
N PHE A 60 1.19 -3.45 2.58
CA PHE A 60 1.78 -4.55 3.35
C PHE A 60 0.83 -5.20 4.35
N ASN A 61 -0.10 -4.43 4.93
CA ASN A 61 -1.08 -4.97 5.87
C ASN A 61 -2.30 -5.61 5.18
N ILE A 62 -2.54 -5.32 3.90
CA ILE A 62 -3.64 -5.90 3.12
C ILE A 62 -3.23 -7.23 2.48
N VAL A 63 -1.98 -7.33 2.01
CA VAL A 63 -1.41 -8.50 1.31
C VAL A 63 -1.02 -9.59 2.30
#